data_AF-A0A1I5UY23-F1
#
_entry.id   AF-A0A1I5UY23-F1
#
_cell.length_a   1.000
_cell.length_b   1.000
_cell.length_c   1.000
_cell.angle_alpha   90.00
_cell.angle_beta   90.00
_cell.angle_gamma   90.00
#
_symmetry.space_group_name_H-M   'P 1'
#
loop_
_entity.id
_entity.type
_entity.pdbx_description
1 polymer ?
#
loop_
_entity_poly.entity_id
_entity_poly.type
_entity_poly.pdbx_seq_one_letter_code
_entity_poly.pdbx_strand_id
1 'polypeptide(L)' 'MSTLTELAAQIAELYPLKDKTAGKRYRIVNQLAGLTELEEVSGQPRYIATHTLKDERLWDRAG' A
#
# COMPACT_ATOMS: atom_id res chain seq x y z
N MET A 1 24.88 6.48 -2.72
CA MET A 1 23.67 5.67 -2.43
C MET A 1 23.98 4.25 -2.84
N SER A 2 23.53 3.25 -2.07
CA SER A 2 23.69 1.85 -2.44
C SER A 2 22.51 1.39 -3.30
N THR A 3 22.72 0.37 -4.13
CA THR A 3 21.68 -0.26 -4.96
C THR A 3 20.47 -0.74 -4.15
N LEU A 4 20.68 -1.11 -2.87
CA LEU A 4 19.61 -1.50 -1.95
C LEU A 4 18.74 -0.32 -1.51
N THR A 5 19.33 0.86 -1.32
CA THR A 5 18.56 2.09 -1.00
C THR A 5 17.69 2.51 -2.18
N GLU A 6 18.21 2.43 -3.41
CA GLU A 6 17.45 2.72 -4.62
C GLU A 6 16.29 1.74 -4.82
N LEU A 7 16.54 0.44 -4.62
CA LEU A 7 15.48 -0.57 -4.70
C LEU A 7 14.39 -0.33 -3.65
N ALA A 8 14.77 0.00 -2.40
CA ALA A 8 13.80 0.28 -1.35
C ALA A 8 12.93 1.50 -1.66
N ALA A 9 13.50 2.54 -2.28
CA ALA A 9 12.77 3.73 -2.71
C ALA A 9 11.79 3.39 -3.85
N GLN A 10 12.24 2.65 -4.87
CA GLN A 10 11.37 2.20 -5.97
C GLN A 10 10.19 1.34 -5.48
N ILE A 11 10.43 0.45 -4.52
CA ILE A 11 9.34 -0.34 -3.90
C ILE A 11 8.35 0.56 -3.17
N ALA A 12 8.84 1.60 -2.47
CA ALA A 12 7.97 2.53 -1.75
C ALA A 12 7.12 3.39 -2.70
N GLU A 13 7.66 3.79 -3.85
CA GLU A 13 6.90 4.49 -4.90
C GLU A 13 5.81 3.59 -5.51
N LEU A 14 6.14 2.32 -5.80
CA LEU A 14 5.20 1.38 -6.43
C LEU A 14 4.13 0.87 -5.46
N TYR A 15 4.48 0.68 -4.19
CA TYR A 15 3.59 0.16 -3.14
C TYR A 15 3.57 1.10 -1.93
N PRO A 16 2.91 2.25 -2.06
CA PRO A 16 3.01 3.35 -1.09
C PRO A 16 2.27 3.08 0.22
N LEU A 17 1.40 2.07 0.27
CA LEU A 17 0.56 1.79 1.43
C LEU A 17 1.05 0.55 2.19
N LYS A 18 1.58 0.73 3.39
CA LYS A 18 2.01 -0.38 4.25
C LYS A 18 1.00 -0.62 5.37
N ASP A 19 0.48 -1.84 5.45
CA ASP A 19 -0.37 -2.32 6.53
C ASP A 19 0.49 -2.61 7.78
N LYS A 20 0.19 -1.94 8.88
CA LYS A 20 0.87 -2.11 10.17
C LYS A 20 0.56 -3.46 10.82
N THR A 21 -0.62 -4.01 10.57
CA THR A 21 -1.10 -5.25 11.18
C THR A 21 -0.57 -6.48 10.44
N ALA A 22 -0.56 -6.43 9.11
CA ALA A 22 -0.13 -7.55 8.27
C ALA A 22 1.36 -7.47 7.89
N GLY A 23 2.01 -6.31 8.06
CA GLY A 23 3.39 -6.08 7.62
C GLY A 23 3.56 -6.05 6.09
N LYS A 24 2.46 -5.94 5.34
CA LYS A 24 2.42 -6.03 3.88
C LYS A 24 2.30 -4.66 3.23
N ARG A 25 2.80 -4.53 2.00
CA ARG A 25 2.66 -3.32 1.19
C ARG A 25 1.68 -3.55 0.03
N TYR A 26 0.96 -2.50 -0.29
CA TYR A 26 -0.08 -2.49 -1.29
C TYR A 26 0.05 -1.28 -2.19
N ARG A 27 -0.33 -1.47 -3.45
CA ARG A 27 -0.69 -0.38 -4.36
C ARG A 27 -2.20 -0.21 -4.38
N ILE A 28 -2.67 1.00 -4.64
CA ILE A 28 -4.08 1.27 -4.88
C ILE A 28 -4.32 1.03 -6.37
N VAL A 29 -5.21 0.10 -6.70
CA VAL A 29 -5.56 -0.24 -8.09
C VAL A 29 -6.76 0.57 -8.55
N ASN A 30 -7.83 0.61 -7.76
CA ASN A 30 -9.07 1.30 -8.13
C ASN A 30 -9.85 1.76 -6.89
N GLN A 31 -10.73 2.76 -7.06
CA GLN A 31 -11.66 3.22 -6.04
C GLN A 31 -13.06 3.35 -6.63
N LEU A 32 -14.02 2.57 -6.12
CA LEU A 32 -15.38 2.53 -6.61
C LEU A 32 -16.37 2.44 -5.45
N ALA A 33 -17.39 3.31 -5.43
CA ALA A 33 -18.53 3.24 -4.50
C ALA A 33 -18.13 3.09 -3.01
N GLY A 34 -17.05 3.77 -2.58
CA GLY A 34 -16.58 3.71 -1.20
C GLY A 34 -15.77 2.45 -0.85
N LEU A 35 -15.43 1.62 -1.83
CA LEU A 35 -14.45 0.55 -1.74
C LEU A 35 -13.17 0.94 -2.48
N THR A 36 -12.03 0.49 -1.95
CA THR A 36 -10.72 0.58 -2.59
C THR A 36 -10.21 -0.83 -2.83
N GLU A 37 -9.79 -1.08 -4.07
CA GLU A 37 -9.02 -2.25 -4.44
C GLU A 37 -7.54 -1.99 -4.19
N LEU A 38 -6.95 -2.83 -3.37
CA LEU A 38 -5.53 -2.91 -3.10
C LEU A 38 -4.96 -4.14 -3.78
N GLU A 39 -3.71 -4.06 -4.23
CA GLU A 39 -2.98 -5.23 -4.71
C GLU A 39 -1.66 -5.34 -3.96
N GLU A 40 -1.42 -6.52 -3.39
CA GLU A 40 -0.14 -6.87 -2.75
C GLU A 40 0.95 -7.07 -3.82
N VAL A 41 2.22 -7.00 -3.42
CA VAL A 41 3.38 -7.33 -4.28
C VAL A 41 3.27 -8.68 -5.01
N SER A 42 2.56 -9.65 -4.42
CA SER A 42 2.30 -10.97 -5.03
C SER A 42 1.23 -10.97 -6.13
N GLY A 43 0.57 -9.84 -6.38
CA GLY A 43 -0.54 -9.70 -7.33
C GLY A 43 -1.91 -10.10 -6.76
N GLN A 44 -2.01 -10.38 -5.45
CA GLN A 44 -3.27 -10.75 -4.82
C GLN A 44 -4.13 -9.51 -4.51
N PRO A 45 -5.39 -9.45 -4.97
CA PRO A 45 -6.28 -8.33 -4.69
C PRO A 45 -6.82 -8.40 -3.25
N ARG A 46 -7.04 -7.22 -2.65
CA ARG A 46 -7.68 -7.03 -1.36
C ARG A 46 -8.60 -5.81 -1.44
N TYR A 47 -9.87 -5.99 -1.09
CA TYR A 47 -10.83 -4.89 -1.04
C TYR A 47 -11.01 -4.39 0.39
N ILE A 48 -10.99 -3.07 0.56
CA ILE A 48 -11.22 -2.38 1.85
C ILE A 48 -12.22 -1.25 1.65
N ALA A 49 -12.85 -0.78 2.73
CA ALA A 49 -13.63 0.44 2.67
C ALA A 49 -12.70 1.66 2.50
N THR A 50 -12.95 2.54 1.53
CA THR A 50 -12.07 3.67 1.19
C THR A 50 -11.80 4.60 2.37
N HIS A 51 -12.76 4.74 3.30
CA HIS A 51 -12.57 5.59 4.47
C HIS A 51 -11.44 5.07 5.39
N THR A 52 -11.15 3.77 5.41
CA THR A 52 -10.10 3.20 6.27
C THR A 52 -8.70 3.55 5.77
N LEU A 53 -8.52 3.99 4.53
CA LEU A 53 -7.22 4.48 4.03
C LEU A 53 -6.69 5.68 4.85
N LYS A 54 -7.59 6.43 5.49
CA LYS A 54 -7.24 7.57 6.34
C LYS A 54 -6.86 7.18 7.77
N ASP A 55 -7.02 5.90 8.13
CA ASP A 55 -6.68 5.42 9.46
C ASP A 55 -5.16 5.19 9.57
N GLU A 56 -4.48 6.14 10.19
CA GLU A 56 -3.03 6.09 10.45
C GLU A 56 -2.64 4.98 11.44
N ARG A 57 -3.60 4.38 12.17
CA ARG A 57 -3.33 3.20 13.01
C ARG A 57 -3.22 1.93 12.18
N LEU A 58 -3.81 1.90 10.99
CA LEU A 58 -3.76 0.77 10.06
C LEU A 58 -2.65 0.94 9.03
N TRP A 59 -2.43 2.15 8.56
CA TRP A 59 -1.57 2.39 7.40
C TRP A 59 -0.39 3.30 7.72
N ASP A 60 0.80 2.87 7.28
CA ASP A 60 1.93 3.76 7.01
C ASP A 60 1.90 4.12 5.52
N ARG A 61 2.05 5.41 5.21
CA ARG A 61 2.19 5.89 3.84
C ARG A 61 3.66 6.19 3.57
N ALA A 62 4.17 5.74 2.43
CA ALA A 62 5.41 6.28 1.89
C ALA A 62 5.15 7.75 1.52
N GLY A 63 5.90 8.66 2.15
CA GLY A 63 5.89 10.09 1.86
C GLY A 63 6.82 10.44 0.72
#